data_AF-A0A7W1ICX1-F1
#
_entry.id   AF-A0A7W1ICX1-F1
#
_cell.length_a   1.000
_cell.length_b   1.000
_cell.length_c   1.000
_cell.angle_alpha   90.00
_cell.angle_beta   90.00
_cell.angle_gamma   90.00
#
_symmetry.space_group_name_H-M   'P 1'
#
loop_
_entity.id
_entity.type
_entity.pdbx_description
1 polymer ?
#
loop_
_entity_poly.entity_id
_entity_poly.type
_entity_poly.pdbx_seq_one_letter_code
_entity_poly.pdbx_strand_id
1 'polypeptide(L)'
;MAEHDEVYDEARADRLAALLRALAQRIIELDGAGQLLGGGPELLRLMGDARSELFHYEVRSTYETPEAADRRRIVDEAQRSDPFSRDDPEDDEPWRRPAE
;
A
#
# COMPACT_ATOMS: atom_id res chain seq x y z
N MET A 1 -2.92 -4.81 20.50
CA MET A 1 -3.54 -5.80 19.60
C MET A 1 -3.19 -5.37 18.20
N ALA A 2 -2.43 -6.22 17.49
CA ALA A 2 -1.88 -5.96 16.17
C ALA A 2 -2.97 -6.19 15.12
N GLU A 3 -3.28 -5.17 14.33
CA GLU A 3 -4.33 -5.22 13.30
C GLU A 3 -3.86 -4.59 11.97
N HIS A 4 -2.54 -4.46 11.78
CA HIS A 4 -1.98 -3.49 10.83
C HIS A 4 -1.10 -4.05 9.70
N ASP A 5 -1.04 -5.37 9.49
CA ASP A 5 -0.03 -5.95 8.56
C ASP A 5 -0.51 -7.04 7.57
N GLU A 6 -1.80 -7.42 7.53
CA GLU A 6 -2.22 -8.58 6.69
C GLU A 6 -3.02 -8.25 5.41
N VAL A 7 -3.44 -7.01 5.16
CA VAL A 7 -4.33 -6.71 4.01
C VAL A 7 -3.70 -5.69 3.07
N TYR A 8 -2.78 -6.17 2.23
CA TYR A 8 -2.46 -5.52 0.95
C TYR A 8 -3.68 -5.63 0.01
N ASP A 9 -4.78 -4.99 0.43
CA ASP A 9 -5.84 -4.36 -0.36
C ASP A 9 -6.37 -5.11 -1.61
N GLU A 10 -6.53 -6.44 -1.56
CA GLU A 10 -7.26 -7.22 -2.59
C GLU A 10 -8.62 -6.59 -2.90
N ALA A 11 -9.33 -6.18 -1.84
CA ALA A 11 -10.59 -5.47 -1.98
C ALA A 11 -10.47 -4.16 -2.79
N ARG A 12 -9.32 -3.45 -2.75
CA ARG A 12 -9.09 -2.27 -3.61
C ARG A 12 -8.67 -2.64 -5.01
N ALA A 13 -7.85 -3.67 -5.19
CA ALA A 13 -7.56 -4.19 -6.52
C ALA A 13 -8.87 -4.58 -7.22
N ASP A 14 -9.78 -5.22 -6.50
CA ASP A 14 -11.13 -5.55 -6.98
C ASP A 14 -11.98 -4.32 -7.27
N ARG A 15 -11.97 -3.30 -6.39
CA ARG A 15 -12.67 -2.03 -6.65
C ARG A 15 -12.12 -1.30 -7.89
N LEU A 16 -10.80 -1.25 -8.05
CA LEU A 16 -10.15 -0.65 -9.21
C LEU A 16 -10.50 -1.43 -10.49
N ALA A 17 -10.41 -2.76 -10.45
CA ALA A 17 -10.81 -3.61 -11.57
C ALA A 17 -12.30 -3.42 -11.92
N ALA A 18 -13.18 -3.29 -10.93
CA ALA A 18 -14.59 -3.00 -11.13
C ALA A 18 -14.81 -1.62 -11.78
N LEU A 19 -14.08 -0.60 -11.34
CA LEU A 19 -14.13 0.74 -11.92
C LEU A 19 -13.70 0.73 -13.40
N LEU A 20 -12.61 0.03 -13.73
CA LEU A 20 -12.11 -0.07 -15.10
C LEU A 20 -13.08 -0.85 -16.00
N ARG A 21 -13.68 -1.93 -15.49
CA ARG A 21 -14.72 -2.67 -16.23
C ARG A 21 -15.97 -1.83 -16.45
N ALA A 22 -16.39 -1.03 -15.46
CA ALA A 22 -17.52 -0.12 -15.62
C ALA A 22 -17.26 0.96 -16.67
N LEU A 23 -16.03 1.53 -16.71
CA LEU A 23 -15.63 2.47 -17.76
C LEU A 23 -15.67 1.80 -19.15
N ALA A 24 -15.12 0.59 -19.29
CA ALA A 24 -15.15 -0.15 -20.56
C ALA A 24 -16.59 -0.44 -21.01
N GLN A 25 -17.44 -0.89 -20.10
CA GLN A 25 -18.86 -1.14 -20.36
C GLN A 25 -19.56 0.13 -20.85
N ARG A 26 -19.29 1.27 -20.22
CA ARG A 26 -19.89 2.55 -20.61
C ARG A 26 -19.49 3.01 -22.02
N ILE A 27 -18.23 2.78 -22.40
CA ILE A 27 -17.74 3.06 -23.76
C ILE A 27 -18.49 2.22 -24.79
N ILE A 28 -18.66 0.92 -24.52
CA ILE A 28 -19.38 -0.01 -25.42
C ILE A 28 -20.84 0.40 -25.58
N GLU A 29 -21.51 0.81 -24.49
CA GLU A 29 -22.90 1.28 -24.54
C GLU A 29 -23.06 2.54 -25.39
N LEU A 30 -22.16 3.52 -25.22
CA LEU A 30 -22.20 4.76 -25.99
C LEU A 30 -21.91 4.51 -27.47
N ASP A 31 -20.98 3.60 -27.79
CA ASP A 31 -20.69 3.20 -29.17
C ASP A 31 -21.89 2.50 -29.82
N GLY A 32 -22.50 1.53 -29.12
CA GLY A 32 -23.70 0.83 -29.60
C GLY A 32 -24.91 1.74 -29.81
N ALA A 33 -24.98 2.86 -29.08
CA ALA A 33 -26.00 3.89 -29.25
C ALA A 33 -25.66 4.94 -30.33
N GLY A 34 -24.48 4.88 -30.95
CA GLY A 34 -24.01 5.91 -31.87
C GLY A 34 -23.78 7.27 -31.19
N GLN A 35 -23.51 7.27 -29.88
CA GLN A 35 -23.35 8.45 -29.02
C GLN A 35 -21.93 8.56 -28.44
N LEU A 36 -20.97 7.77 -28.94
CA LEU A 36 -19.60 7.74 -28.42
C LEU A 36 -18.97 9.13 -28.29
N LEU A 37 -19.06 9.95 -29.35
CA LEU A 37 -18.54 11.32 -29.34
C LEU A 37 -19.42 12.29 -28.54
N GLY A 38 -20.73 12.04 -28.46
CA GLY A 38 -21.67 12.85 -27.67
C GLY A 38 -21.46 12.68 -26.16
N GLY A 39 -21.02 11.51 -25.73
CA GLY A 39 -20.65 11.21 -24.33
C GLY A 39 -19.29 11.74 -23.89
N GLY A 40 -18.59 12.53 -24.71
CA GLY A 40 -17.23 13.02 -24.45
C GLY A 40 -17.00 13.61 -23.05
N PRO A 41 -17.82 14.56 -22.56
CA PRO A 41 -17.66 15.13 -21.21
C PRO A 41 -17.78 14.09 -20.08
N GLU A 42 -18.69 13.13 -20.21
CA GLU A 42 -18.86 12.04 -19.24
C GLU A 42 -17.65 11.13 -19.23
N LEU A 43 -17.18 10.72 -20.42
CA LEU A 43 -16.02 9.85 -20.58
C LEU A 43 -14.74 10.48 -20.06
N LEU A 44 -14.53 11.79 -20.29
CA LEU A 44 -13.38 12.52 -19.74
C LEU A 44 -13.37 12.50 -18.20
N ARG A 45 -14.54 12.66 -17.57
CA ARG A 45 -14.66 12.58 -16.11
C ARG A 45 -14.31 11.18 -15.60
N LEU A 46 -14.90 10.14 -16.18
CA LEU A 46 -14.65 8.75 -15.78
C LEU A 46 -13.19 8.34 -15.99
N MET A 47 -12.55 8.77 -17.07
CA MET A 47 -11.12 8.54 -17.31
C MET A 47 -10.25 9.29 -16.30
N GLY A 48 -10.65 10.50 -15.88
CA GLY A 48 -9.97 11.25 -14.81
C GLY A 48 -10.01 10.54 -13.46
N ASP A 49 -11.18 9.99 -13.11
CA ASP A 49 -11.39 9.20 -11.90
C ASP A 49 -10.53 7.92 -11.95
N ALA A 50 -10.60 7.17 -13.06
CA ALA A 50 -9.81 5.95 -13.27
C ALA A 50 -8.30 6.19 -13.20
N ARG A 51 -7.82 7.28 -13.81
CA ARG A 51 -6.41 7.66 -13.78
C ARG A 51 -5.92 7.96 -12.36
N SER A 52 -6.73 8.67 -11.58
CA SER A 52 -6.39 9.01 -10.19
C SER A 52 -6.28 7.76 -9.32
N GLU A 53 -7.21 6.81 -9.47
CA GLU A 53 -7.17 5.54 -8.73
C GLU A 53 -6.00 4.64 -9.14
N LEU A 54 -5.71 4.57 -10.44
CA LEU A 54 -4.51 3.86 -10.95
C LEU A 54 -3.22 4.42 -10.35
N PHE A 55 -3.10 5.75 -10.30
CA PHE A 55 -1.94 6.41 -9.72
C PHE A 55 -1.81 6.10 -8.22
N HIS A 56 -2.91 6.13 -7.46
CA HIS A 56 -2.87 5.77 -6.04
C HIS A 56 -2.51 4.31 -5.82
N TYR A 57 -2.92 3.42 -6.72
CA TYR A 57 -2.57 1.99 -6.67
C TYR A 57 -1.08 1.79 -6.96
N GLU A 58 -0.55 2.41 -8.03
CA GLU A 58 0.85 2.27 -8.46
C GLU A 58 1.84 2.95 -7.49
N VAL A 59 1.53 4.17 -7.03
CA VAL A 59 2.42 4.92 -6.12
C VAL A 59 2.54 4.21 -4.77
N ARG A 60 1.46 3.61 -4.26
CA ARG A 60 1.55 2.80 -3.03
C ARG A 60 2.19 1.43 -3.24
N SER A 61 2.17 0.91 -4.46
CA SER A 61 2.98 -0.25 -4.82
C SER A 61 4.47 0.08 -4.87
N THR A 62 4.83 1.35 -5.07
CA THR A 62 6.23 1.80 -5.28
C THR A 62 6.84 2.44 -4.02
N TYR A 63 6.02 3.00 -3.12
CA TYR A 63 6.46 3.61 -1.87
C TYR A 63 5.84 2.92 -0.66
N GLU A 64 6.66 2.68 0.35
CA GLU A 64 6.25 2.24 1.68
C GLU A 64 5.20 3.22 2.26
N THR A 65 4.18 2.71 2.95
CA THR A 65 3.23 3.59 3.63
C THR A 65 3.94 4.40 4.73
N PRO A 66 3.45 5.61 5.08
CA PRO A 66 4.03 6.40 6.16
C PRO A 66 4.12 5.63 7.48
N GLU A 67 3.10 4.82 7.81
CA GLU A 67 3.15 3.99 9.02
C GLU A 67 4.21 2.88 8.93
N ALA A 68 4.43 2.27 7.76
CA ALA A 68 5.46 1.26 7.58
C ALA A 68 6.88 1.86 7.61
N ALA A 69 7.07 3.04 6.99
CA ALA A 69 8.32 3.79 7.08
C ALA A 69 8.65 4.19 8.53
N ASP A 70 7.63 4.54 9.32
CA ASP A 70 7.81 4.88 10.74
C ASP A 70 8.11 3.65 11.60
N ARG A 71 7.42 2.53 11.37
CA ARG A 71 7.74 1.24 12.01
C ARG A 71 9.17 0.81 11.72
N ARG A 72 9.61 0.88 10.46
CA ARG A 72 11.00 0.56 10.10
C ARG A 72 11.98 1.50 10.80
N ARG A 73 11.70 2.81 10.85
CA ARG A 73 12.52 3.77 11.58
C ARG A 73 12.66 3.40 13.06
N ILE A 74 11.57 3.04 13.72
CA ILE A 74 11.55 2.63 15.13
C ILE A 74 12.36 1.34 15.34
N VAL A 75 12.18 0.34 14.46
CA VAL A 75 12.96 -0.91 14.51
C VAL A 75 14.45 -0.64 14.29
N ASP A 76 14.81 0.18 13.32
CA ASP A 76 16.20 0.54 13.06
C ASP A 76 16.81 1.34 14.22
N GLU A 77 16.05 2.24 14.84
CA GLU A 77 16.46 3.00 16.02
C GLU A 77 16.68 2.10 17.24
N ALA A 78 15.79 1.12 17.46
CA ALA A 78 15.94 0.14 18.52
C ALA A 78 17.16 -0.78 18.29
N GLN A 79 17.42 -1.20 17.05
CA GLN A 79 18.63 -1.97 16.71
C GLN A 79 19.91 -1.15 16.88
N ARG A 80 19.88 0.15 16.56
CA ARG A 80 21.03 1.05 16.76
C ARG A 80 21.25 1.44 18.22
N SER A 81 20.20 1.42 19.03
CA SER A 81 20.24 1.83 20.43
C SER A 81 20.40 0.67 21.39
N ASP A 82 20.75 -0.54 20.92
CA ASP A 82 20.95 -1.72 21.77
C ASP A 82 21.91 -1.39 22.93
N PRO A 83 21.40 -1.19 24.16
CA PRO A 83 22.23 -0.96 25.33
C PRO A 83 22.84 -2.29 25.83
N PHE A 84 22.36 -3.43 25.32
CA PHE A 84 22.84 -4.77 25.65
C PHE A 84 23.95 -5.22 24.69
N SER A 85 24.78 -4.28 24.23
CA SER A 85 26.06 -4.63 23.62
C SER A 85 26.75 -5.65 24.51
N ARG A 86 27.11 -6.79 23.92
CA ARG A 86 27.60 -8.01 24.58
C ARG A 86 28.89 -7.83 25.39
N ASP A 87 29.42 -6.60 25.41
CA ASP A 87 30.71 -6.17 25.95
C ASP A 87 30.57 -5.26 27.18
N ASP A 88 29.42 -5.22 27.88
CA ASP A 88 29.36 -4.60 29.20
C ASP A 88 29.97 -5.55 30.25
N PRO A 89 31.17 -5.25 30.80
CA PRO A 89 31.91 -6.18 31.66
C PRO A 89 31.33 -6.31 33.08
N GLU A 90 30.23 -5.62 33.39
CA GLU A 90 29.61 -5.65 34.74
C GLU A 90 28.31 -6.48 34.83
N ASP A 91 27.87 -7.13 33.76
CA ASP A 91 26.53 -7.76 33.72
C ASP A 91 26.58 -9.30 33.83
N ASP A 92 27.05 -9.79 34.99
CA ASP A 92 27.02 -11.21 35.41
C ASP A 92 25.61 -11.62 35.89
N GLU A 93 24.62 -11.53 35.00
CA GLU A 93 23.24 -11.92 35.32
C GLU A 93 23.01 -13.45 35.12
N PRO A 94 22.41 -14.14 36.11
CA PRO A 94 22.37 -15.61 36.19
C PRO A 94 21.48 -16.31 35.13
N TRP A 95 20.75 -15.57 34.31
CA TRP A 95 19.93 -16.11 33.21
C TRP A 95 20.64 -16.12 31.86
N ARG A 96 21.84 -15.55 31.74
CA ARG A 96 22.66 -15.69 30.53
C ARG A 96 23.21 -17.12 30.48
N ARG A 97 22.83 -17.89 29.47
CA ARG A 97 23.40 -19.23 29.25
C ARG A 97 24.89 -19.08 28.98
N PRO A 98 25.78 -19.82 29.68
CA PRO A 98 27.20 -19.77 29.39
C PRO A 98 27.42 -20.16 27.92
N ALA A 99 28.20 -19.36 27.22
CA ALA A 99 28.66 -19.70 25.88
C ALA A 99 29.57 -20.93 25.99
N GLU A 100 29.27 -21.99 25.25
CA GLU A 100 30.21 -23.07 24.96
C GLU A 100 31.27 -22.62 23.93
#